data_AF-A0A414Q3X5-F1
#
_entry.id   AF-A0A414Q3X5-F1
#
_cell.length_a   1.000
_cell.length_b   1.000
_cell.length_c   1.000
_cell.angle_alpha   90.00
_cell.angle_beta   90.00
_cell.angle_gamma   90.00
#
_symmetry.space_group_name_H-M   'P 1'
#
loop_
_entity.id
_entity.type
_entity.pdbx_description
1 polymer ?
#
loop_
_entity_poly.entity_id
_entity_poly.type
_entity_poly.pdbx_seq_one_letter_code
_entity_poly.pdbx_strand_id
1 'polypeptide(L)'
;MRTYENKDELKNEINKSFAKYISEFNDIPEHLKDKRIDEVDRTPAENLAYQVGWTTLVIKWESDERKGIPVKTPSDNFKWNQLGELYQWFTDTYAQLSL
;
A
#
# COMPACT_ATOMS: atom_id res chain seq x y z
N MET A 1 -7.08 18.69 -7.63
CA MET A 1 -7.28 17.25 -7.34
C MET A 1 -7.78 16.60 -8.61
N ARG A 2 -7.27 15.43 -9.00
CA ARG A 2 -7.76 14.74 -10.21
C ARG A 2 -9.17 14.21 -9.93
N THR A 3 -10.08 14.40 -10.88
CA THR A 3 -11.46 13.92 -10.83
C THR A 3 -11.65 12.85 -11.90
N TYR A 4 -12.60 11.94 -11.68
CA TYR A 4 -12.97 10.91 -12.63
C TYR A 4 -14.45 11.04 -12.96
N GLU A 5 -14.80 10.95 -14.23
CA GLU A 5 -16.17 11.10 -14.73
C GLU A 5 -17.02 9.87 -14.42
N ASN A 6 -16.41 8.69 -14.34
CA ASN A 6 -17.11 7.43 -14.08
C ASN A 6 -16.20 6.35 -13.48
N LYS A 7 -16.83 5.23 -13.07
CA LYS A 7 -16.15 4.08 -12.46
C LYS A 7 -15.11 3.43 -13.38
N ASP A 8 -15.33 3.45 -14.69
CA ASP A 8 -14.46 2.74 -15.64
C ASP A 8 -13.18 3.55 -15.89
N GLU A 9 -13.29 4.89 -15.91
CA GLU A 9 -12.12 5.78 -15.94
C GLU A 9 -11.21 5.57 -14.71
N LEU A 10 -11.79 5.52 -13.51
CA LEU A 10 -11.03 5.26 -12.29
C LEU A 10 -10.33 3.89 -12.34
N LYS A 11 -11.03 2.83 -12.74
CA LYS A 11 -10.45 1.49 -12.88
C LYS A 11 -9.32 1.46 -13.89
N ASN A 12 -9.49 2.12 -15.03
CA ASN A 12 -8.48 2.18 -16.08
C ASN A 12 -7.23 2.92 -15.60
N GLU A 13 -7.39 4.03 -14.88
CA GLU A 13 -6.24 4.77 -14.35
C GLU A 13 -5.52 3.99 -13.24
N ILE A 14 -6.25 3.27 -12.38
CA ILE A 14 -5.66 2.35 -11.39
C ILE A 14 -4.84 1.27 -12.10
N ASN A 15 -5.44 0.55 -13.07
CA ASN A 15 -4.76 -0.52 -13.80
C ASN A 15 -3.51 -0.02 -14.54
N LYS A 16 -3.62 1.13 -15.22
CA LYS A 16 -2.52 1.76 -15.95
C LYS A 16 -1.37 2.16 -15.02
N SER A 17 -1.68 2.80 -13.89
CA SER A 17 -0.67 3.27 -12.94
C SER A 17 -0.03 2.10 -12.20
N PHE A 18 -0.82 1.10 -11.81
CA PHE A 18 -0.34 -0.12 -11.17
C PHE A 18 0.59 -0.91 -12.10
N ALA A 19 0.21 -1.11 -13.36
CA ALA A 19 1.03 -1.84 -14.32
C ALA A 19 2.43 -1.21 -14.50
N LYS A 20 2.50 0.12 -14.53
CA LYS A 20 3.78 0.85 -14.56
C LYS A 20 4.55 0.73 -13.25
N TYR A 21 3.87 0.84 -12.11
CA TYR A 21 4.51 0.73 -10.80
C TYR A 21 5.13 -0.65 -10.58
N ILE A 22 4.36 -1.72 -10.81
CA ILE A 22 4.81 -3.08 -10.51
C ILE A 22 5.92 -3.54 -11.47
N SER A 23 5.95 -3.05 -12.71
CA SER A 23 7.01 -3.40 -13.65
C SER A 23 8.40 -2.95 -13.21
N GLU A 24 8.51 -1.90 -12.39
CA GLU A 24 9.79 -1.42 -11.86
C GLU A 24 10.45 -2.42 -10.91
N PHE A 25 9.71 -3.41 -10.39
CA PHE A 25 10.22 -4.43 -9.47
C PHE A 25 10.66 -5.72 -10.18
N ASN A 26 10.31 -5.90 -11.46
CA ASN A 26 10.58 -7.15 -12.21
C ASN A 26 12.07 -7.50 -12.28
N ASP A 27 12.93 -6.49 -12.37
CA ASP A 27 14.38 -6.67 -12.53
C ASP A 27 15.14 -6.49 -11.20
N ILE A 28 14.44 -6.35 -10.07
CA ILE A 28 15.07 -6.24 -8.75
C ILE A 28 15.33 -7.65 -8.20
N PRO A 29 16.59 -8.06 -8.02
CA PRO A 29 16.89 -9.34 -7.41
C PRO A 29 16.40 -9.39 -5.96
N GLU A 30 15.82 -10.51 -5.56
CA GLU A 30 15.28 -10.73 -4.20
C GLU A 30 16.29 -10.41 -3.08
N HIS A 31 17.57 -10.76 -3.26
CA HIS A 31 18.63 -10.48 -2.27
C HIS A 31 18.93 -8.97 -2.10
N LEU A 32 18.41 -8.10 -2.96
CA LEU A 32 18.52 -6.65 -2.87
C LEU A 32 17.24 -6.00 -2.32
N LYS A 33 16.18 -6.76 -2.03
CA LYS A 33 14.88 -6.21 -1.62
C LYS A 33 14.93 -5.32 -0.37
N ASP A 34 15.89 -5.60 0.52
CA ASP A 34 16.09 -4.89 1.80
C ASP A 34 17.27 -3.91 1.74
N LYS A 35 17.88 -3.70 0.57
CA LYS A 35 19.01 -2.78 0.42
C LYS A 35 18.52 -1.34 0.54
N ARG A 36 19.01 -0.63 1.55
CA ARG A 36 18.78 0.81 1.74
C ARG A 36 19.78 1.62 0.91
N ILE A 37 19.29 2.72 0.34
CA ILE A 37 20.08 3.70 -0.42
C ILE A 37 19.89 5.05 0.27
N ASP A 38 20.98 5.78 0.53
CA ASP A 38 20.98 6.95 1.42
C ASP A 38 19.98 8.06 1.02
N GLU A 39 19.74 8.24 -0.28
CA GLU A 39 18.81 9.26 -0.81
C GLU A 39 17.36 8.76 -0.94
N VAL A 40 17.05 7.53 -0.52
CA VAL A 40 15.74 6.89 -0.68
C VAL A 40 15.21 6.37 0.65
N ASP A 41 14.04 6.88 1.05
CA ASP A 41 13.42 6.59 2.35
C ASP A 41 13.08 5.10 2.57
N ARG A 42 12.78 4.35 1.49
CA ARG A 42 12.27 2.98 1.55
C ARG A 42 13.08 2.03 0.71
N THR A 43 13.31 0.82 1.23
CA THR A 43 13.79 -0.31 0.41
C THR A 43 12.71 -0.75 -0.59
N PRO A 44 13.03 -1.56 -1.61
CA PRO A 44 12.02 -2.17 -2.49
C PRO A 44 10.91 -2.90 -1.71
N ALA A 45 11.27 -3.71 -0.72
CA ALA A 45 10.30 -4.45 0.09
C ALA A 45 9.39 -3.50 0.92
N GLU A 46 9.96 -2.46 1.53
CA GLU A 46 9.20 -1.43 2.27
C GLU A 46 8.27 -0.63 1.36
N ASN A 47 8.67 -0.38 0.10
CA ASN A 47 7.86 0.31 -0.89
C ASN A 47 6.60 -0.51 -1.25
N LEU A 48 6.76 -1.80 -1.54
CA LEU A 48 5.64 -2.70 -1.79
C LEU A 48 4.76 -2.88 -0.54
N ALA A 49 5.37 -3.08 0.63
CA ALA A 49 4.67 -3.22 1.91
C ALA A 49 3.72 -2.03 2.18
N TYR A 50 4.14 -0.82 1.84
CA TYR A 50 3.30 0.37 1.95
C TYR A 50 2.04 0.30 1.08
N GLN A 51 2.15 -0.15 -0.18
CA GLN A 51 0.98 -0.29 -1.07
C GLN A 51 0.06 -1.41 -0.61
N VAL A 52 0.63 -2.55 -0.20
CA VAL A 52 -0.12 -3.70 0.33
C VAL A 52 -0.88 -3.31 1.59
N GLY A 53 -0.24 -2.60 2.52
CA GLY A 53 -0.86 -2.11 3.74
C GLY A 53 -2.09 -1.23 3.48
N TRP A 54 -1.94 -0.20 2.64
CA TRP A 54 -3.05 0.70 2.34
C TRP A 54 -4.20 0.04 1.58
N THR A 55 -3.90 -0.74 0.54
CA THR A 55 -4.93 -1.42 -0.24
C THR A 55 -5.68 -2.46 0.59
N THR A 56 -4.98 -3.17 1.48
CA THR A 56 -5.59 -4.10 2.43
C THR A 56 -6.54 -3.39 3.39
N LEU A 57 -6.17 -2.22 3.92
CA LEU A 57 -7.05 -1.43 4.79
C LEU A 57 -8.31 -0.96 4.06
N VAL A 58 -8.19 -0.41 2.84
CA VAL A 58 -9.35 0.04 2.06
C VAL A 58 -10.31 -1.12 1.77
N ILE A 59 -9.78 -2.30 1.39
CA ILE A 59 -10.59 -3.50 1.17
C ILE A 59 -11.25 -3.98 2.48
N LYS A 60 -10.52 -3.94 3.60
CA LYS A 60 -11.05 -4.32 4.91
C LYS A 60 -12.19 -3.40 5.34
N TRP A 61 -12.04 -2.09 5.20
CA TRP A 61 -13.08 -1.12 5.56
C TRP A 61 -14.38 -1.42 4.81
N GLU A 62 -14.33 -1.55 3.48
CA GLU A 62 -15.50 -1.89 2.66
C GLU A 62 -16.11 -3.25 3.04
N SER A 63 -15.26 -4.26 3.29
CA SER A 63 -15.71 -5.60 3.65
C SER A 63 -16.41 -5.64 5.01
N ASP A 64 -15.90 -4.91 5.98
CA ASP A 64 -16.44 -4.84 7.35
C ASP A 64 -17.71 -3.99 7.37
N GLU A 65 -17.75 -2.85 6.67
CA GLU A 65 -18.94 -2.03 6.50
C GLU A 65 -20.09 -2.83 5.87
N ARG A 66 -19.81 -3.60 4.81
CA ARG A 66 -20.80 -4.49 4.17
C ARG A 66 -21.33 -5.57 5.10
N LYS A 67 -20.58 -5.96 6.14
CA LYS A 67 -21.00 -6.91 7.18
C LYS A 67 -21.74 -6.22 8.35
N GLY A 68 -21.91 -4.90 8.31
CA GLY A 68 -22.48 -4.13 9.42
C GLY A 68 -21.54 -3.98 10.62
N ILE A 69 -20.24 -4.23 10.44
CA ILE A 69 -19.23 -4.05 11.49
C ILE A 69 -18.79 -2.57 11.47
N PRO A 70 -18.82 -1.86 12.61
CA PRO A 70 -18.33 -0.49 12.67
C PRO A 70 -16.85 -0.39 12.26
N VAL A 71 -16.55 0.48 11.30
CA VAL A 71 -15.20 0.68 10.76
C VAL A 71 -14.50 1.84 11.47
N LYS A 72 -13.26 1.64 11.90
CA LYS A 72 -12.37 2.69 12.41
C LYS A 72 -11.23 2.96 11.43
N THR A 73 -11.04 4.23 11.07
CA THR A 73 -10.00 4.65 10.12
C THR A 73 -8.89 5.46 10.81
N PRO A 74 -7.62 5.37 10.34
CA PRO A 74 -7.15 4.46 9.29
C PRO A 74 -7.08 2.98 9.74
N SER A 75 -7.05 2.71 11.04
CA SER A 75 -7.15 1.34 11.55
C SER A 75 -7.68 1.33 12.99
N ASP A 76 -7.86 0.13 13.53
CA ASP A 76 -8.27 -0.06 14.92
C ASP A 76 -7.22 0.46 15.92
N ASN A 77 -5.93 0.38 15.56
CA ASN A 77 -4.81 0.67 16.46
C ASN A 77 -4.20 2.08 16.26
N PHE A 78 -4.41 2.70 15.09
CA PHE A 78 -3.74 3.95 14.72
C PHE A 78 -4.74 5.03 14.32
N LYS A 79 -4.45 6.29 14.69
CA LYS A 79 -5.19 7.49 14.25
C LYS A 79 -4.55 8.13 13.02
N TRP A 80 -5.28 9.03 12.36
CA TRP A 80 -4.78 9.79 11.20
C TRP A 80 -3.56 10.67 11.47
N ASN A 81 -3.30 11.04 12.73
CA ASN A 81 -2.08 11.75 13.12
C ASN A 81 -0.93 10.81 13.54
N GLN A 82 -1.11 9.49 13.43
CA GLN A 82 -0.12 8.45 13.75
C GLN A 82 0.29 7.64 12.51
N LEU A 83 0.25 8.25 11.32
CA LEU A 83 0.55 7.54 10.08
C LEU A 83 1.99 7.00 10.02
N GLY A 84 2.95 7.66 10.68
CA GLY A 84 4.32 7.13 10.78
C GLY A 84 4.36 5.75 11.46
N GLU A 85 3.63 5.59 12.57
CA GLU A 85 3.52 4.31 13.28
C GLU A 85 2.78 3.26 12.44
N LEU A 86 1.73 3.67 11.72
CA LEU A 86 1.02 2.79 10.79
C LEU A 86 1.93 2.31 9.65
N TYR A 87 2.80 3.16 9.12
CA TYR A 87 3.73 2.78 8.06
C TYR A 87 4.79 1.81 8.56
N GLN A 88 5.29 2.02 9.79
CA GLN A 88 6.18 1.05 10.42
C GLN A 88 5.48 -0.30 10.58
N TRP A 89 4.20 -0.31 11.00
CA TRP A 89 3.43 -1.54 11.10
C TRP A 89 3.26 -2.24 9.74
N PHE A 90 3.07 -1.51 8.63
CA PHE A 90 3.08 -2.11 7.29
C PHE A 90 4.42 -2.79 6.97
N THR A 91 5.54 -2.11 7.23
CA THR A 91 6.88 -2.66 7.05
C THR A 91 7.06 -3.94 7.86
N ASP A 92 6.75 -3.91 9.16
CA ASP A 92 6.92 -5.05 10.05
C ASP A 92 6.04 -6.24 9.63
N THR A 93 4.87 -5.97 9.05
CA THR A 93 3.89 -6.99 8.63
C THR A 93 4.23 -7.61 7.28
N TYR A 94 4.66 -6.80 6.30
CA TYR A 94 4.72 -7.23 4.89
C TYR A 94 6.11 -7.22 4.28
N ALA A 95 7.07 -6.42 4.75
CA ALA A 95 8.39 -6.29 4.09
C ALA A 95 9.27 -7.55 4.26
N GLN A 96 8.92 -8.43 5.19
CA GLN A 96 9.58 -9.73 5.37
C GLN A 96 9.21 -10.75 4.27
N LEU A 97 8.17 -10.46 3.49
CA LEU A 97 7.77 -11.29 2.35
C LEU A 97 8.70 -11.06 1.15
N SER A 98 8.65 -11.98 0.19
CA SER A 98 9.37 -11.81 -1.07
C SER A 98 8.71 -10.75 -1.95
N LEU A 99 9.48 -10.21 -2.90
CA LEU A 99 8.96 -9.34 -3.95
C LEU A 99 7.94 -10.07 -4.84
#